data_AF-A0A2L0ERT4-F1
#
_entry.id   AF-A0A2L0ERT4-F1
#
_cell.length_a   1.000
_cell.length_b   1.000
_cell.length_c   1.000
_cell.angle_alpha   90.00
_cell.angle_beta   90.00
_cell.angle_gamma   90.00
#
_symmetry.space_group_name_H-M   'P 1'
#
loop_
_entity.id
_entity.type
_entity.pdbx_description
1 polymer ?
#
loop_
_entity_poly.entity_id
_entity_poly.type
_entity_poly.pdbx_seq_one_letter_code
_entity_poly.pdbx_strand_id
1 'polypeptide(L)'
;MGGVDVGDGGGKKRSTNSDINMIPFIDLLMVTIAFLLITAVWVTNSRMNADAQVPGPPDPNKELTPQTPEKVLNLHIGESDFGLVWKQGSTVVSEIKVPKAPVEVGDASSKIVRYPELAKKIDEEWKTHGGHRDPSDKKLDQAILHTDNRTPFKEIVAVLDALYSPKREIRLPEGPKQVPAFNMTFSVR
;
A
#
# COMPACT_ATOMS: atom_id res chain seq x y z
N MET A 1 33.21 -55.03 49.70
CA MET A 1 33.59 -54.99 48.27
C MET A 1 32.72 -53.91 47.61
N GLY A 2 33.24 -52.88 46.96
CA GLY A 2 34.61 -52.50 46.68
C GLY A 2 34.68 -50.98 46.55
N GLY A 3 35.71 -50.39 47.16
CA GLY A 3 36.07 -48.99 46.99
C GLY A 3 36.55 -48.76 45.56
N VAL A 4 36.18 -47.62 45.00
CA VAL A 4 36.77 -47.15 43.74
C VAL A 4 38.04 -46.40 44.10
N ASP A 5 39.16 -46.92 43.60
CA ASP A 5 40.48 -46.34 43.68
C ASP A 5 40.47 -45.01 42.92
N VAL A 6 40.60 -43.89 43.64
CA VAL A 6 40.95 -42.60 43.01
C VAL A 6 42.47 -42.54 42.99
N GLY A 7 43.03 -43.17 41.94
CA GLY A 7 44.46 -43.18 41.69
C GLY A 7 45.04 -41.77 41.75
N ASP A 8 45.94 -41.59 42.72
CA ASP A 8 46.84 -40.45 42.82
C ASP A 8 47.86 -40.54 41.67
N GLY A 9 47.87 -39.56 40.78
CA GLY A 9 48.72 -39.63 39.61
C GLY A 9 48.52 -38.51 38.59
N GLY A 10 49.13 -37.36 38.86
CA GLY A 10 49.72 -36.51 37.81
C GLY A 10 48.76 -35.74 36.91
N GLY A 11 48.63 -34.45 37.20
CA GLY A 11 47.84 -33.49 36.42
C GLY A 11 48.11 -33.55 34.92
N LYS A 12 47.12 -34.01 34.17
CA LYS A 12 47.01 -33.77 32.73
C LYS A 12 45.81 -32.86 32.53
N LYS A 13 46.08 -31.56 32.36
CA LYS A 13 45.06 -30.53 32.07
C LYS A 13 44.12 -31.07 30.99
N ARG A 14 42.85 -31.25 31.35
CA ARG A 14 41.77 -31.60 30.43
C ARG A 14 41.79 -30.54 29.33
N SER A 15 41.96 -30.94 28.06
CA SER A 15 41.97 -30.01 26.94
C SER A 15 40.64 -29.27 26.90
N THR A 16 40.65 -27.99 27.22
CA THR A 16 39.47 -27.11 27.26
C THR A 16 39.04 -26.62 25.87
N ASN A 17 39.71 -27.05 24.80
CA ASN A 17 39.24 -26.84 23.44
C ASN A 17 38.38 -28.02 23.01
N SER A 18 37.08 -27.75 22.87
CA SER A 18 36.15 -28.59 22.13
C SER A 18 35.95 -27.95 20.76
N ASP A 19 36.36 -28.63 19.70
CA ASP A 19 36.06 -28.20 18.33
C ASP A 19 34.54 -28.24 18.12
N ILE A 20 33.94 -27.09 17.83
CA ILE A 20 32.49 -27.01 17.66
C ILE A 20 32.12 -27.57 16.28
N ASN A 21 31.09 -28.43 16.24
CA ASN A 21 30.55 -28.91 14.97
C ASN A 21 29.93 -27.73 14.22
N MET A 22 30.60 -27.27 13.15
CA MET A 22 30.13 -26.12 12.37
C MET A 22 28.89 -26.45 11.52
N ILE A 23 28.68 -27.71 11.15
CA ILE A 23 27.58 -28.13 10.27
C ILE A 23 26.19 -27.82 10.89
N PRO A 24 25.89 -28.21 12.15
CA PRO A 24 24.62 -27.85 12.79
C PRO A 24 24.49 -26.36 13.09
N PHE A 25 25.60 -25.66 13.32
CA PHE A 25 25.58 -24.22 13.63
C PHE A 25 25.25 -23.37 12.39
N ILE A 26 25.75 -23.79 11.22
CA ILE A 26 25.42 -23.16 9.94
C ILE A 26 23.94 -23.35 9.62
N ASP A 27 23.38 -24.53 9.88
CA ASP A 27 21.95 -24.81 9.65
C ASP A 27 21.06 -23.91 10.55
N LEU A 28 21.40 -23.80 11.83
CA LEU A 28 20.72 -22.91 12.78
C LEU A 28 20.79 -21.42 12.35
N LEU A 29 21.95 -20.96 11.88
CA LEU A 29 22.11 -19.59 11.38
C LEU A 29 21.38 -19.35 10.06
N MET A 30 21.38 -20.32 9.15
CA MET A 30 20.69 -20.20 7.87
C MET A 30 19.17 -20.11 8.06
N VAL A 31 18.59 -20.97 8.92
CA VAL A 31 17.15 -20.98 9.21
C VAL A 31 16.70 -19.66 9.87
N THR A 32 17.52 -19.11 10.78
CA THR A 32 17.20 -17.82 11.44
C THR A 32 17.28 -16.64 10.46
N ILE A 33 18.26 -16.62 9.55
CA ILE A 33 18.35 -15.61 8.48
C ILE A 33 17.15 -15.70 7.52
N ALA A 34 16.77 -16.91 7.11
CA ALA A 34 15.60 -17.13 6.26
C ALA A 34 14.30 -16.61 6.92
N PHE A 35 14.13 -16.86 8.22
CA PHE A 35 12.99 -16.36 8.99
C PHE A 35 12.93 -14.83 9.03
N LEU A 36 14.07 -14.17 9.27
CA LEU A 36 14.16 -12.71 9.29
C LEU A 36 13.88 -12.09 7.90
N LEU A 37 14.34 -12.73 6.82
CA LEU A 37 14.11 -12.24 5.46
C LEU A 37 12.65 -12.38 5.03
N ILE A 38 12.00 -13.51 5.37
CA ILE A 38 10.57 -13.68 5.09
C ILE A 38 9.77 -12.61 5.83
N THR A 39 9.96 -12.47 7.16
CA THR A 39 9.20 -11.51 7.96
C THR A 39 9.48 -10.04 7.59
N ALA A 40 10.68 -9.69 7.14
CA ALA A 40 11.00 -8.34 6.66
C ALA A 40 10.19 -7.93 5.41
N VAL A 41 9.96 -8.86 4.47
CA VAL A 41 9.15 -8.60 3.27
C VAL A 41 7.67 -8.36 3.61
N TRP A 42 7.16 -8.98 4.68
CA TRP A 42 5.78 -8.74 5.13
C TRP A 42 5.58 -7.35 5.73
N VAL A 43 6.63 -6.75 6.33
CA VAL A 43 6.54 -5.40 6.93
C VAL A 43 6.45 -4.30 5.85
N THR A 44 7.02 -4.51 4.66
CA THR A 44 6.97 -3.54 3.57
C THR A 44 5.67 -3.61 2.75
N ASN A 45 5.07 -4.80 2.59
CA ASN A 45 3.82 -4.95 1.82
C ASN A 45 2.59 -4.39 2.56
N SER A 46 2.63 -4.26 3.89
CA SER A 46 1.47 -3.85 4.70
C SER A 46 1.32 -2.33 4.89
N ARG A 47 2.24 -1.52 4.35
CA ARG A 47 2.19 -0.05 4.50
C ARG A 47 1.42 0.60 3.35
N MET A 48 0.13 0.29 3.26
CA MET A 48 -0.79 1.20 2.59
C MET A 48 -1.02 2.38 3.52
N ASN A 49 -0.76 3.60 3.06
CA ASN A 49 -1.00 4.79 3.85
C ASN A 49 -2.53 4.95 4.05
N ALA A 50 -3.00 4.63 5.25
CA ALA A 50 -4.39 4.80 5.68
C ALA A 50 -4.44 5.99 6.64
N ASP A 51 -4.08 7.16 6.14
CA ASP A 51 -4.18 8.40 6.91
C ASP A 51 -5.61 8.90 6.86
N ALA A 52 -6.24 9.06 8.02
CA ALA A 52 -7.45 9.87 8.11
C ALA A 52 -6.98 11.32 7.96
N GLN A 53 -7.18 11.90 6.77
CA GLN A 53 -6.87 13.30 6.51
C GLN A 53 -7.86 14.19 7.28
N VAL A 54 -7.73 14.22 8.60
CA VAL A 54 -8.50 15.07 9.51
C VAL A 54 -7.68 16.34 9.68
N PRO A 55 -8.21 17.51 9.29
CA PRO A 55 -7.53 18.77 9.56
C PRO A 55 -7.27 18.89 11.07
N GLY A 56 -5.99 18.96 11.46
CA GLY A 56 -5.61 19.20 12.85
C GLY A 56 -6.05 20.60 13.30
N PRO A 57 -6.13 20.86 14.62
CA PRO A 57 -6.39 22.20 15.15
C PRO A 57 -5.36 23.19 14.58
N PRO A 58 -5.76 24.36 14.08
CA PRO A 58 -4.81 25.32 13.52
C PRO A 58 -3.81 25.80 14.57
N ASP A 59 -2.52 25.79 14.23
CA ASP A 59 -1.47 26.42 15.05
C ASP A 59 -1.71 27.95 15.10
N PRO A 60 -1.88 28.55 16.29
CA PRO A 60 -2.20 29.99 16.41
C PRO A 60 -1.06 30.94 16.01
N ASN A 61 0.15 30.43 15.76
CA ASN A 61 1.35 31.22 15.42
C ASN A 61 1.75 31.17 13.94
N LYS A 62 0.98 30.52 13.07
CA LYS A 62 1.21 30.54 11.62
C LYS A 62 0.12 31.36 10.95
N GLU A 63 0.51 32.35 10.16
CA GLU A 63 -0.39 32.95 9.18
C GLU A 63 -0.85 31.84 8.24
N LEU A 64 -2.12 31.44 8.41
CA LEU A 64 -2.80 30.57 7.47
C LEU A 64 -2.95 31.37 6.18
N THR A 65 -1.96 31.28 5.29
CA THR A 65 -2.25 31.53 3.87
C THR A 65 -3.47 30.68 3.54
N PRO A 66 -4.59 31.24 3.07
CA PRO A 66 -5.74 30.45 2.67
C PRO A 66 -5.30 29.62 1.46
N GLN A 67 -4.74 28.44 1.72
CA GLN A 67 -4.51 27.48 0.67
C GLN A 67 -5.90 27.04 0.27
N THR A 68 -6.33 27.47 -0.92
CA THR A 68 -7.54 26.95 -1.54
C THR A 68 -7.39 25.42 -1.48
N PRO A 69 -8.28 24.71 -0.77
CA PRO A 69 -8.12 23.28 -0.58
C PRO A 69 -7.94 22.61 -1.96
N GLU A 70 -6.98 21.69 -2.07
CA GLU A 70 -6.81 20.92 -3.30
C GLU A 70 -8.05 20.04 -3.52
N LYS A 71 -8.37 19.75 -4.78
CA LYS A 71 -9.51 18.90 -5.13
C LYS A 71 -9.12 17.44 -4.87
N VAL A 72 -9.94 16.73 -4.11
CA VAL A 72 -9.73 15.33 -3.74
C VAL A 72 -10.90 14.50 -4.25
N LEU A 73 -10.60 13.41 -4.95
CA LEU A 73 -11.58 12.43 -5.37
C LEU A 73 -11.88 11.46 -4.22
N ASN A 74 -13.13 11.39 -3.78
CA ASN A 74 -13.58 10.39 -2.82
C ASN A 74 -14.39 9.33 -3.57
N LEU A 75 -13.91 8.10 -3.61
CA LEU A 75 -14.61 6.98 -4.22
C LEU A 75 -15.28 6.15 -3.13
N HIS A 76 -16.60 6.09 -3.15
CA HIS A 76 -17.42 5.28 -2.27
C HIS A 76 -17.85 3.99 -2.98
N ILE A 77 -17.54 2.84 -2.40
CA ILE A 77 -18.02 1.55 -2.87
C ILE A 77 -19.37 1.27 -2.18
N GLY A 78 -20.48 1.48 -2.89
CA GLY A 78 -21.82 1.07 -2.44
C GLY A 78 -22.11 -0.40 -2.78
N GLU A 79 -23.31 -0.89 -2.49
CA GLU A 79 -23.69 -2.27 -2.84
C GLU A 79 -23.89 -2.45 -4.34
N SER A 80 -24.59 -1.51 -4.98
CA SER A 80 -25.00 -1.58 -6.40
C SER A 80 -24.27 -0.58 -7.31
N ASP A 81 -23.71 0.49 -6.74
CA ASP A 81 -23.08 1.58 -7.46
C ASP A 81 -21.79 2.07 -6.78
N PHE A 82 -20.94 2.72 -7.57
CA PHE A 82 -19.77 3.46 -7.11
C PHE A 82 -20.10 4.96 -7.10
N GLY A 83 -19.93 5.61 -5.96
CA GLY A 83 -20.09 7.07 -5.83
C GLY A 83 -18.73 7.75 -5.98
N LEU A 84 -18.51 8.46 -7.08
CA LEU A 84 -17.35 9.32 -7.29
C LEU A 84 -17.71 10.73 -6.83
N VAL A 85 -17.08 11.22 -5.77
CA VAL A 85 -17.37 12.51 -5.16
C VAL A 85 -16.10 13.36 -5.14
N TRP A 86 -16.02 14.36 -6.01
CA TRP A 86 -14.97 15.37 -5.94
C TRP A 86 -15.28 16.37 -4.83
N LYS A 87 -14.34 16.56 -3.92
CA LYS A 87 -14.44 17.54 -2.84
C LYS A 87 -13.31 18.54 -2.94
N GLN A 88 -13.62 19.78 -2.64
CA GLN A 88 -12.62 20.84 -2.44
C GLN A 88 -12.79 21.36 -1.01
N GLY A 89 -11.99 20.82 -0.09
CA GLY A 89 -12.18 21.04 1.34
C GLY A 89 -13.50 20.42 1.82
N SER A 90 -14.41 21.24 2.34
CA SER A 90 -15.74 20.81 2.79
C SER A 90 -16.81 20.81 1.69
N THR A 91 -16.53 21.39 0.52
CA THR A 91 -17.51 21.55 -0.56
C THR A 91 -17.45 20.38 -1.54
N VAL A 92 -18.61 19.80 -1.87
CA VAL A 92 -18.74 18.83 -2.96
C VAL A 92 -18.81 19.58 -4.29
N VAL A 93 -17.84 19.33 -5.17
CA VAL A 93 -17.70 19.97 -6.48
C VAL A 93 -18.43 19.18 -7.56
N SER A 94 -18.38 17.85 -7.50
CA SER A 94 -19.04 16.94 -8.43
C SER A 94 -19.35 15.64 -7.71
N GLU A 95 -20.50 15.05 -8.02
CA GLU A 95 -20.89 13.73 -7.55
C GLU A 95 -21.50 12.95 -8.72
N ILE A 96 -20.94 11.78 -9.00
CA ILE A 96 -21.40 10.89 -10.05
C ILE A 96 -21.53 9.48 -9.49
N LYS A 97 -22.66 8.83 -9.81
CA LYS A 97 -22.89 7.43 -9.48
C LYS A 97 -22.68 6.59 -10.72
N VAL A 98 -21.79 5.60 -10.63
CA VAL A 98 -21.47 4.66 -11.69
C VAL A 98 -22.00 3.29 -11.30
N PRO A 99 -22.89 2.66 -12.08
CA PRO A 99 -23.41 1.34 -11.76
C PRO A 99 -22.29 0.28 -11.78
N LYS A 100 -22.36 -0.70 -10.87
CA LYS A 100 -21.43 -1.83 -10.86
C LYS A 100 -21.70 -2.76 -12.04
N ALA A 101 -20.90 -2.63 -13.09
CA ALA A 101 -20.89 -3.56 -14.22
C ALA A 101 -19.58 -4.38 -14.20
N PRO A 102 -19.51 -5.49 -13.44
CA PRO A 102 -18.31 -6.32 -13.38
C PRO A 102 -18.11 -7.07 -14.71
N VAL A 103 -16.89 -7.00 -15.23
CA VAL A 103 -16.45 -7.82 -16.37
C VAL A 103 -15.41 -8.80 -15.84
N GLU A 104 -15.71 -10.10 -15.90
CA GLU A 104 -14.75 -11.14 -15.57
C GLU A 104 -13.82 -11.37 -16.78
N VAL A 105 -12.54 -11.07 -16.62
CA VAL A 105 -11.51 -11.26 -17.64
C VAL A 105 -10.50 -12.27 -17.10
N GLY A 106 -10.38 -13.42 -17.76
CA GLY A 106 -9.39 -14.43 -17.42
C GLY A 106 -9.74 -15.83 -17.91
N ASP A 107 -8.73 -16.71 -17.92
CA ASP A 107 -8.88 -18.12 -18.24
C ASP A 107 -9.39 -18.92 -17.03
N ALA A 108 -9.79 -20.18 -17.23
CA ALA A 108 -10.51 -21.02 -16.26
C ALA A 108 -9.91 -21.11 -14.83
N SER A 109 -8.63 -20.77 -14.66
CA SER A 109 -7.89 -20.80 -13.38
C SER A 109 -7.67 -19.43 -12.70
N SER A 110 -8.00 -18.30 -13.34
CA SER A 110 -7.74 -16.96 -12.78
C SER A 110 -8.76 -15.93 -13.27
N LYS A 111 -9.97 -15.99 -12.72
CA LYS A 111 -11.02 -15.00 -13.00
C LYS A 111 -10.71 -13.68 -12.29
N ILE A 112 -10.32 -12.67 -13.05
CA ILE A 112 -10.08 -11.32 -12.53
C ILE A 112 -11.32 -10.47 -12.82
N VAL A 113 -11.88 -9.84 -11.79
CA VAL A 113 -12.99 -8.88 -11.96
C VAL A 113 -12.40 -7.54 -12.36
N ARG A 114 -12.95 -6.88 -13.37
CA ARG A 114 -12.61 -5.52 -13.79
C ARG A 114 -13.86 -4.67 -13.96
N TYR A 115 -13.70 -3.37 -13.76
CA TYR A 115 -14.76 -2.37 -13.95
C TYR A 115 -14.34 -1.36 -15.03
N PRO A 116 -14.47 -1.70 -16.33
CA PRO A 116 -14.01 -0.82 -17.42
C PRO A 116 -14.81 0.48 -17.53
N GLU A 117 -16.12 0.45 -17.24
CA GLU A 117 -16.97 1.64 -17.23
C GLU A 117 -16.58 2.61 -16.10
N LEU A 118 -16.21 2.07 -14.94
CA LEU A 118 -15.65 2.85 -13.84
C LEU A 118 -14.33 3.53 -14.25
N ALA A 119 -13.42 2.79 -14.87
CA ALA A 119 -12.14 3.33 -15.32
C ALA A 119 -12.30 4.49 -16.32
N LYS A 120 -13.22 4.36 -17.29
CA LYS A 120 -13.54 5.44 -18.23
C LYS A 120 -14.10 6.67 -17.52
N LYS A 121 -15.05 6.48 -16.61
CA LYS A 121 -15.66 7.57 -15.84
C LYS A 121 -14.66 8.29 -14.96
N ILE A 122 -13.75 7.55 -14.31
CA ILE A 122 -12.66 8.14 -13.53
C ILE A 122 -11.74 8.99 -14.43
N ASP A 123 -11.42 8.52 -15.64
CA ASP A 123 -10.58 9.26 -16.58
C ASP A 123 -11.26 10.55 -17.09
N GLU A 124 -12.55 10.50 -17.43
CA GLU A 124 -13.37 11.67 -17.79
C GLU A 124 -13.41 12.70 -16.65
N GLU A 125 -13.68 12.23 -15.43
CA GLU A 125 -13.75 13.06 -14.24
C GLU A 125 -12.38 13.67 -13.88
N TRP A 126 -11.31 12.88 -13.97
CA TRP A 126 -9.96 13.40 -13.77
C TRP A 126 -9.59 14.45 -14.82
N LYS A 127 -10.01 14.27 -16.07
CA LYS A 127 -9.89 15.26 -17.17
C LYS A 127 -10.79 16.48 -17.03
N THR A 128 -11.74 16.48 -16.11
CA THR A 128 -12.59 17.65 -15.85
C THR A 128 -12.16 18.37 -14.59
N HIS A 129 -11.93 17.64 -13.50
CA HIS A 129 -11.72 18.20 -12.17
C HIS A 129 -10.28 18.12 -11.65
N GLY A 130 -9.44 17.23 -12.18
CA GLY A 130 -8.04 17.06 -11.77
C GLY A 130 -7.24 18.36 -11.91
N GLY A 131 -6.53 18.73 -10.85
CA GLY A 131 -5.78 19.99 -10.77
C GLY A 131 -4.33 19.87 -11.21
N HIS A 132 -3.76 18.66 -11.13
CA HIS A 132 -2.33 18.42 -11.32
C HIS A 132 -2.04 17.73 -12.66
N ARG A 133 -2.32 18.40 -13.78
CA ARG A 133 -2.07 17.85 -15.13
C ARG A 133 -0.87 18.43 -15.84
N ASP A 134 -0.27 19.48 -15.31
CA ASP A 134 0.90 20.08 -15.92
C ASP A 134 2.09 19.10 -15.85
N PRO A 135 2.81 18.84 -16.97
CA PRO A 135 3.97 17.96 -16.99
C PRO A 135 5.12 18.37 -16.07
N SER A 136 5.12 19.62 -15.61
CA SER A 136 6.10 20.19 -14.68
C SER A 136 5.68 20.01 -13.21
N ASP A 137 4.41 19.68 -12.96
CA ASP A 137 3.88 19.48 -11.63
C ASP A 137 4.21 18.09 -11.09
N LYS A 138 4.92 18.08 -9.96
CA LYS A 138 5.34 16.84 -9.29
C LYS A 138 4.30 16.31 -8.32
N LYS A 139 3.31 17.13 -7.91
CA LYS A 139 2.24 16.71 -6.99
C LYS A 139 1.21 15.87 -7.71
N LEU A 140 0.76 14.78 -7.11
CA LEU A 140 -0.31 13.91 -7.64
C LEU A 140 -1.67 14.37 -7.08
N ASP A 141 -2.74 14.24 -7.88
CA ASP A 141 -4.09 14.40 -7.35
C ASP A 141 -4.37 13.31 -6.30
N GLN A 142 -5.13 13.61 -5.25
CA GLN A 142 -5.43 12.64 -4.19
C GLN A 142 -6.75 11.92 -4.48
N ALA A 143 -6.74 10.59 -4.34
CA ALA A 143 -7.93 9.74 -4.38
C ALA A 143 -8.08 8.99 -3.05
N ILE A 144 -9.20 9.19 -2.36
CA ILE A 144 -9.54 8.50 -1.12
C ILE A 144 -10.57 7.42 -1.44
N LEU A 145 -10.22 6.17 -1.17
CA LEU A 145 -11.11 5.03 -1.33
C LEU A 145 -11.83 4.73 -0.01
N HIS A 146 -13.15 4.83 -0.01
CA HIS A 146 -14.04 4.46 1.08
C HIS A 146 -14.66 3.10 0.78
N THR A 147 -14.36 2.12 1.62
CA THR A 147 -14.83 0.73 1.49
C THR A 147 -15.47 0.29 2.80
N ASP A 148 -16.55 -0.49 2.72
CA ASP A 148 -17.10 -1.22 3.87
C ASP A 148 -16.24 -2.47 4.13
N ASN A 149 -16.15 -2.89 5.39
CA ASN A 149 -15.52 -4.13 5.85
C ASN A 149 -16.11 -5.40 5.21
N ARG A 150 -17.33 -5.33 4.69
CA ARG A 150 -17.99 -6.45 3.99
C ARG A 150 -17.59 -6.60 2.53
N THR A 151 -16.89 -5.62 1.97
CA THR A 151 -16.55 -5.60 0.55
C THR A 151 -15.51 -6.70 0.24
N PRO A 152 -15.77 -7.61 -0.72
CA PRO A 152 -14.81 -8.64 -1.07
C PRO A 152 -13.50 -8.05 -1.60
N PHE A 153 -12.37 -8.61 -1.20
CA PHE A 153 -11.05 -8.14 -1.64
C PHE A 153 -10.89 -8.06 -3.17
N LYS A 154 -11.52 -8.99 -3.91
CA LYS A 154 -11.50 -8.97 -5.38
C LYS A 154 -12.08 -7.68 -5.96
N GLU A 155 -13.11 -7.11 -5.32
CA GLU A 155 -13.76 -5.88 -5.76
C GLU A 155 -12.88 -4.68 -5.47
N ILE A 156 -12.23 -4.66 -4.32
CA ILE A 156 -11.28 -3.59 -3.95
C ILE A 156 -10.13 -3.56 -4.96
N VAL A 157 -9.55 -4.71 -5.31
CA VAL A 157 -8.50 -4.79 -6.32
C VAL A 157 -8.98 -4.31 -7.70
N ALA A 158 -10.20 -4.67 -8.10
CA ALA A 158 -10.78 -4.23 -9.36
C ALA A 158 -11.01 -2.70 -9.42
N VAL A 159 -11.39 -2.10 -8.29
CA VAL A 159 -11.55 -0.63 -8.17
C VAL A 159 -10.19 0.07 -8.18
N LEU A 160 -9.18 -0.51 -7.52
CA LEU A 160 -7.81 0.01 -7.57
C LEU A 160 -7.26 -0.01 -9.00
N ASP A 161 -7.46 -1.10 -9.75
CA ASP A 161 -7.06 -1.19 -11.16
C ASP A 161 -7.74 -0.09 -12.01
N ALA A 162 -9.02 0.20 -11.72
CA ALA A 162 -9.75 1.30 -12.37
C ALA A 162 -9.19 2.69 -12.01
N LEU A 163 -8.79 2.91 -10.75
CA LEU A 163 -8.14 4.17 -10.29
C LEU A 163 -6.74 4.36 -10.87
N TYR A 164 -6.04 3.28 -11.23
CA TYR A 164 -4.74 3.33 -11.91
C TYR A 164 -4.82 3.59 -13.42
N SER A 165 -6.01 3.51 -14.02
CA SER A 165 -6.24 3.76 -15.44
C SER A 165 -5.78 5.15 -15.92
N PRO A 166 -6.14 6.27 -15.25
CA PRO A 166 -5.68 7.59 -15.66
C PRO A 166 -4.17 7.72 -15.45
N LYS A 167 -3.46 7.98 -16.55
CA LYS A 167 -2.01 8.22 -16.56
C LYS A 167 -1.73 9.65 -16.98
N ARG A 168 -0.71 10.24 -16.38
CA ARG A 168 -0.19 11.56 -16.74
C ARG A 168 1.29 11.48 -17.07
N GLU A 169 1.74 12.38 -17.93
CA GLU A 169 3.16 12.53 -18.25
C GLU A 169 3.80 13.52 -17.28
N ILE A 170 4.89 13.13 -16.63
CA ILE A 170 5.72 14.05 -15.85
C ILE A 170 7.10 14.11 -16.51
N ARG A 171 7.64 15.33 -16.65
CA ARG A 171 9.02 15.55 -17.07
C ARG A 171 9.95 15.39 -15.87
N LEU A 172 10.63 14.24 -15.80
CA LEU A 172 11.71 14.02 -14.85
C LEU A 172 13.06 14.41 -15.49
N PRO A 173 14.11 14.63 -14.68
CA PRO A 173 15.45 14.91 -15.18
C PRO A 173 15.99 13.85 -16.16
N GLU A 174 15.51 12.61 -16.06
CA GLU A 174 15.88 11.47 -16.91
C GLU A 174 15.00 11.30 -18.17
N GLY A 175 13.97 12.15 -18.35
CA GLY A 175 13.06 12.12 -19.50
C GLY A 175 11.56 12.11 -19.12
N PRO A 176 10.66 12.21 -20.11
CA PRO A 176 9.21 12.12 -19.88
C PRO A 176 8.82 10.69 -19.47
N LYS A 177 8.11 10.56 -18.34
CA LYS A 177 7.61 9.26 -17.84
C LYS A 177 6.10 9.32 -17.59
N GLN A 178 5.39 8.29 -18.04
CA GLN A 178 3.98 8.10 -17.68
C GLN A 178 3.88 7.53 -16.27
N VAL A 179 3.14 8.22 -15.42
CA VAL A 179 2.85 7.78 -14.05
C VAL A 179 1.34 7.84 -13.80
N PRO A 180 0.83 7.09 -12.81
CA PRO A 180 -0.56 7.22 -12.38
C PRO A 180 -0.90 8.67 -12.05
N ALA A 181 -2.11 9.10 -12.37
CA ALA A 181 -2.57 10.46 -12.08
C ALA A 181 -2.83 10.69 -10.58
N PHE A 182 -3.24 9.63 -9.88
CA PHE A 182 -3.67 9.69 -8.49
C PHE A 182 -2.65 9.09 -7.52
N ASN A 183 -2.50 9.75 -6.37
CA ASN A 183 -2.02 9.12 -5.15
C ASN A 183 -3.23 8.58 -4.38
N MET A 184 -3.19 7.30 -3.99
CA MET A 184 -4.35 6.63 -3.40
C MET A 184 -4.16 6.44 -1.90
N THR A 185 -5.19 6.79 -1.15
CA THR A 185 -5.27 6.62 0.30
C THR A 185 -6.53 5.84 0.64
N PHE A 186 -6.45 4.93 1.60
CA PHE A 186 -7.62 4.20 2.08
C PHE A 186 -8.22 4.90 3.29
N SER A 187 -9.53 5.08 3.27
CA SER A 187 -10.28 5.48 4.45
C SER A 187 -11.23 4.35 4.81
N VAL A 188 -10.97 3.72 5.96
CA VAL A 188 -11.88 2.77 6.57
C VAL A 188 -12.80 3.55 7.50
N ARG A 189 -14.10 3.39 7.32
CA ARG A 189 -15.12 3.88 8.25
C ARG A 189 -15.93 2.71 8.78
#